data_AF-A0A392MP97-F1
#
_entry.id   AF-A0A392MP97-F1
#
_cell.length_a   1.000
_cell.length_b   1.000
_cell.length_c   1.000
_cell.angle_alpha   90.00
_cell.angle_beta   90.00
_cell.angle_gamma   90.00
#
_symmetry.space_group_name_H-M   'P 1'
#
loop_
_entity.id
_entity.type
_entity.pdbx_description
1 polymer ?
#
loop_
_entity_poly.entity_id
_entity_poly.type
_entity_poly.pdbx_seq_one_letter_code
_entity_poly.pdbx_strand_id
1 'polypeptide(L)'
;MLMGFRKVATNRWEFCNEKFKKGERELLSEIRRRRAWSNNKQHHTIQNQDSDEDQRSSSTSSSSGYINLVDENKRLKKENAVLNSELTSMKWKCKELVDLVAIYNQKKEEEEANENDKRPMLFGVRLDVQQGDRRIKRNRAEIGENASILLSQSCK
;
A
#
# COMPACT_ATOMS: atom_id res chain seq x y z
N MET A 1 -4.95 -9.63 34.90
CA MET A 1 -4.30 -10.38 33.81
C MET A 1 -5.10 -10.14 32.53
N LEU A 2 -4.48 -9.64 31.46
CA LEU A 2 -5.16 -9.15 30.24
C LEU A 2 -5.65 -10.33 29.36
N MET A 3 -6.89 -10.77 29.59
CA MET A 3 -7.56 -11.75 28.71
C MET A 3 -8.21 -10.99 27.54
N GLY A 4 -7.55 -10.95 26.38
CA GLY A 4 -8.09 -10.27 25.19
C GLY A 4 -7.13 -10.12 24.02
N PHE A 5 -7.64 -9.56 22.92
CA PHE A 5 -6.84 -9.21 21.75
C PHE A 5 -5.88 -8.06 22.08
N ARG A 6 -4.59 -8.24 21.78
CA ARG A 6 -3.53 -7.26 22.00
C ARG A 6 -3.16 -6.58 20.68
N LYS A 7 -2.94 -5.26 20.70
CA LYS A 7 -2.49 -4.52 19.52
C LYS A 7 -1.03 -4.86 19.21
N VAL A 8 -0.72 -5.16 17.95
CA VAL A 8 0.63 -5.58 17.51
C VAL A 8 1.29 -4.60 16.53
N ALA A 9 0.53 -3.69 15.94
CA ALA A 9 1.06 -2.67 15.03
C ALA A 9 0.50 -1.30 15.41
N THR A 10 1.33 -0.26 15.41
CA THR A 10 0.92 1.12 15.73
C THR A 10 0.14 1.76 14.58
N ASN A 11 0.60 1.55 13.34
CA ASN A 11 0.06 2.19 12.13
C ASN A 11 -0.96 1.32 11.38
N ARG A 12 -1.31 0.14 11.90
CA ARG A 12 -2.25 -0.80 11.27
C ARG A 12 -3.26 -1.32 12.28
N TRP A 13 -4.40 -1.79 11.76
CA TRP A 13 -5.45 -2.42 12.55
C TRP A 13 -5.16 -3.91 12.73
N GLU A 14 -4.04 -4.21 13.38
CA GLU A 14 -3.59 -5.58 13.61
C GLU A 14 -3.60 -5.90 15.11
N PHE A 15 -4.15 -7.07 15.42
CA PHE A 15 -4.32 -7.55 16.78
C PHE A 15 -4.00 -9.05 16.85
N CYS A 16 -3.44 -9.49 17.98
CA CYS A 16 -3.15 -10.90 18.23
C CYS A 16 -3.89 -11.42 19.47
N ASN A 17 -4.26 -12.70 19.44
CA ASN A 17 -4.78 -13.46 20.58
C ASN A 17 -4.30 -14.90 20.45
N GLU A 18 -3.78 -15.49 21.53
CA GLU A 18 -3.22 -16.84 21.53
C GLU A 18 -4.22 -17.94 21.15
N LYS A 19 -5.51 -17.68 21.35
CA LYS A 19 -6.63 -18.57 21.04
C LYS A 19 -7.30 -18.27 19.70
N PHE A 20 -6.76 -17.33 18.91
CA PHE A 20 -7.26 -16.97 17.59
C PHE A 20 -6.27 -17.41 16.51
N LYS A 21 -6.45 -18.63 15.99
CA LYS A 21 -5.58 -19.24 14.98
C LYS A 21 -6.36 -19.72 13.77
N LYS A 22 -5.76 -19.63 12.58
CA LYS A 22 -6.39 -20.05 11.33
C LYS A 22 -6.57 -21.58 11.34
N GLY A 23 -7.80 -22.06 11.16
CA GLY A 23 -8.13 -23.48 11.11
C GLY A 23 -8.52 -24.10 12.47
N GLU A 24 -8.20 -23.46 13.59
CA GLU A 24 -8.47 -23.98 14.94
C GLU A 24 -9.72 -23.29 15.54
N ARG A 25 -10.91 -23.71 15.09
CA ARG A 25 -12.19 -23.10 15.53
C ARG A 25 -12.53 -23.37 16.99
N GLU A 26 -12.06 -24.46 17.57
CA GLU A 26 -12.39 -24.86 18.93
C GLU A 26 -11.86 -23.86 19.97
N LEU A 27 -10.67 -23.30 19.71
CA LEU A 27 -10.04 -22.28 20.57
C LEU A 27 -10.82 -20.97 20.61
N LEU A 28 -11.66 -20.68 19.60
CA LEU A 28 -12.47 -19.46 19.58
C LEU A 28 -13.48 -19.43 20.73
N SER A 29 -13.94 -20.59 21.21
CA SER A 29 -14.89 -20.70 22.33
C SER A 29 -14.29 -20.22 23.65
N GLU A 30 -12.97 -20.30 23.80
CA GLU A 30 -12.24 -19.81 24.98
C GLU A 30 -12.16 -18.27 25.02
N ILE A 31 -12.33 -17.60 23.87
CA ILE A 31 -12.29 -16.13 23.77
C ILE A 31 -13.62 -15.57 24.26
N ARG A 32 -13.65 -15.17 25.54
CA ARG A 32 -14.84 -14.57 26.16
C ARG A 32 -14.78 -13.05 26.13
N ARG A 33 -15.90 -12.42 25.76
CA ARG A 33 -16.11 -10.98 26.03
C ARG A 33 -16.21 -10.79 27.54
N ARG A 34 -15.49 -9.80 28.08
CA ARG A 34 -15.72 -9.37 29.47
C ARG A 34 -17.20 -8.96 29.60
N ARG A 35 -17.91 -9.52 30.58
CA ARG A 35 -19.21 -8.96 30.97
C ARG A 35 -18.94 -7.53 31.42
N ALA A 36 -19.67 -6.56 30.87
CA ALA A 36 -19.75 -5.26 31.52
C ALA A 36 -20.27 -5.55 32.94
N TRP A 37 -19.60 -5.01 33.96
CA TRP A 37 -20.11 -5.10 35.32
C TRP A 37 -21.40 -4.28 35.36
N SER A 38 -22.52 -4.92 35.05
CA SER A 38 -23.81 -4.46 35.55
C SER A 38 -23.68 -4.57 37.06
N ASN A 39 -23.55 -3.43 37.73
CA ASN A 39 -23.88 -3.32 39.14
C ASN A 39 -25.31 -3.84 39.27
N ASN A 40 -25.48 -5.12 39.58
CA ASN A 40 -26.74 -5.59 40.08
C ASN A 40 -26.46 -6.59 41.18
N LYS A 41 -26.78 -6.16 42.39
CA LYS A 41 -26.78 -7.00 43.57
C LYS A 41 -27.79 -8.12 43.31
N GLN A 42 -27.28 -9.35 43.44
CA GLN A 42 -27.93 -10.49 44.08
C GLN A 42 -29.46 -10.56 43.99
N HIS A 43 -30.00 -11.54 43.27
CA HIS A 43 -30.99 -12.45 43.84
C HIS A 43 -30.93 -13.82 43.15
N HIS A 44 -31.34 -14.81 43.92
CA HIS A 44 -30.92 -16.21 43.92
C HIS A 44 -31.98 -17.14 43.27
N THR A 45 -31.53 -18.32 42.78
CA THR A 45 -32.22 -19.64 42.77
C THR A 45 -33.23 -20.03 41.65
N ILE A 46 -32.76 -20.96 40.80
CA ILE A 46 -33.34 -22.22 40.21
C ILE A 46 -34.82 -22.31 39.68
N GLN A 47 -34.94 -22.75 38.41
CA GLN A 47 -35.83 -23.78 37.79
C GLN A 47 -36.63 -23.38 36.53
N ASN A 48 -36.46 -24.24 35.51
CA ASN A 48 -37.21 -24.57 34.29
C ASN A 48 -38.54 -23.87 33.90
N GLN A 49 -38.71 -23.85 32.56
CA GLN A 49 -39.90 -23.77 31.69
C GLN A 49 -40.15 -22.49 30.90
N ASP A 50 -40.55 -22.74 29.65
CA ASP A 50 -41.07 -21.88 28.61
C ASP A 50 -41.77 -20.62 29.12
N SER A 51 -41.47 -19.49 28.50
CA SER A 51 -42.50 -18.59 28.00
C SER A 51 -41.87 -17.51 27.14
N ASP A 52 -42.42 -17.44 25.94
CA ASP A 52 -42.29 -16.38 24.95
C ASP A 52 -42.74 -15.02 25.51
N GLU A 53 -42.40 -13.97 24.75
CA GLU A 53 -42.83 -12.57 24.89
C GLU A 53 -41.99 -11.65 25.80
N ASP A 54 -41.15 -10.90 25.09
CA ASP A 54 -41.03 -9.45 25.18
C ASP A 54 -40.64 -8.81 26.51
N GLN A 55 -39.51 -8.09 26.48
CA GLN A 55 -39.54 -6.62 26.53
C GLN A 55 -38.11 -6.05 26.55
N ARG A 56 -37.84 -5.25 25.51
CA ARG A 56 -37.35 -3.87 25.65
C ARG A 56 -35.86 -3.66 25.90
N SER A 57 -35.18 -3.50 24.76
CA SER A 57 -34.34 -2.33 24.47
C SER A 57 -33.06 -2.15 25.29
N SER A 58 -31.99 -2.74 24.77
CA SER A 58 -30.63 -2.16 24.86
C SER A 58 -29.93 -2.09 23.50
N SER A 59 -30.68 -2.22 22.40
CA SER A 59 -30.15 -2.40 21.04
C SER A 59 -29.79 -1.10 20.31
N THR A 60 -30.09 0.07 20.88
CA THR A 60 -29.98 1.36 20.17
C THR A 60 -28.53 1.86 20.02
N SER A 61 -27.62 1.49 20.91
CA SER A 61 -26.22 1.92 20.82
C SER A 61 -25.36 1.03 19.91
N SER A 62 -25.65 -0.28 19.83
CA SER A 62 -24.87 -1.21 19.01
C SER A 62 -25.31 -1.25 17.54
N SER A 63 -26.61 -1.08 17.25
CA SER A 63 -27.12 -1.01 15.87
C SER A 63 -26.62 0.26 15.17
N SER A 64 -26.68 1.41 15.85
CA SER A 64 -26.22 2.71 15.34
C SER A 64 -24.73 2.68 14.98
N GLY A 65 -23.87 2.12 15.85
CA GLY A 65 -22.43 1.99 15.57
C GLY A 65 -22.12 1.04 14.41
N TYR A 66 -22.87 -0.06 14.27
CA TYR A 66 -22.72 -0.99 13.16
C TYR A 66 -23.11 -0.36 11.82
N ILE A 67 -24.23 0.36 11.76
CA ILE A 67 -24.69 1.05 10.55
C ILE A 67 -23.65 2.08 10.10
N ASN A 68 -23.14 2.90 11.03
CA ASN A 68 -22.09 3.88 10.74
C ASN A 68 -20.81 3.22 10.20
N LEU A 69 -20.40 2.08 10.76
CA LEU A 69 -19.25 1.32 10.27
C LEU A 69 -19.47 0.76 8.86
N VAL A 70 -20.68 0.30 8.55
CA VAL A 70 -21.03 -0.21 7.22
C VAL A 70 -20.98 0.92 6.18
N ASP A 71 -21.56 2.07 6.49
CA ASP A 71 -21.55 3.24 5.61
C ASP A 71 -20.13 3.79 5.41
N GLU A 72 -19.37 3.87 6.50
CA GLU A 72 -17.97 4.27 6.46
C GLU A 72 -17.10 3.31 5.63
N ASN A 73 -17.30 2.00 5.79
CA ASN A 73 -16.59 1.01 4.97
C ASN A 73 -16.94 1.15 3.48
N LYS A 74 -18.22 1.42 3.17
CA LYS A 74 -18.68 1.68 1.81
C LYS A 74 -18.05 2.94 1.23
N ARG A 75 -17.94 4.02 2.02
CA ARG A 75 -17.24 5.25 1.65
C ARG A 75 -15.76 4.99 1.38
N LEU A 76 -15.07 4.32 2.31
CA LEU A 76 -13.66 3.96 2.18
C LEU A 76 -13.39 3.11 0.94
N LYS A 77 -14.27 2.15 0.60
CA LYS A 77 -14.15 1.36 -0.64
C LYS A 77 -14.21 2.22 -1.89
N LYS A 78 -15.09 3.23 -1.93
CA LYS A 78 -15.18 4.17 -3.06
C LYS A 78 -13.90 5.00 -3.18
N GLU A 79 -13.42 5.56 -2.07
CA GLU A 79 -12.19 6.36 -2.05
C GLU A 79 -10.98 5.52 -2.45
N ASN A 80 -10.89 4.29 -1.96
CA ASN A 80 -9.82 3.39 -2.34
C ASN A 80 -9.88 3.04 -3.85
N ALA A 81 -11.08 2.92 -4.44
CA ALA A 81 -11.21 2.74 -5.89
C ALA A 81 -10.72 3.98 -6.66
N VAL A 82 -11.08 5.19 -6.22
CA VAL A 82 -10.60 6.45 -6.81
C VAL A 82 -9.08 6.54 -6.71
N LEU A 83 -8.51 6.34 -5.52
CA LEU A 83 -7.07 6.35 -5.29
C LEU A 83 -6.33 5.34 -6.17
N ASN A 84 -6.87 4.13 -6.33
CA ASN A 84 -6.27 3.14 -7.23
C ASN A 84 -6.31 3.58 -8.70
N SER A 85 -7.37 4.25 -9.13
CA SER A 85 -7.47 4.80 -10.48
C SER A 85 -6.47 5.94 -10.71
N GLU A 86 -6.29 6.83 -9.73
CA GLU A 86 -5.28 7.90 -9.76
C GLU A 86 -3.87 7.35 -9.78
N LEU A 87 -3.60 6.34 -8.93
CA LEU A 87 -2.30 5.65 -8.89
C LEU A 87 -1.97 5.00 -10.24
N THR A 88 -2.97 4.40 -10.89
CA THR A 88 -2.80 3.80 -12.22
C THR A 88 -2.53 4.86 -13.28
N SER A 89 -3.26 5.98 -13.25
CA SER A 89 -3.03 7.13 -14.13
C SER A 89 -1.62 7.71 -13.97
N MET A 90 -1.15 7.87 -12.72
CA MET A 90 0.19 8.36 -12.44
C MET A 90 1.28 7.40 -12.92
N LYS A 91 1.12 6.09 -12.69
CA LYS A 91 2.02 5.06 -13.21
C LYS A 91 2.14 5.13 -14.73
N TRP A 92 1.02 5.32 -15.42
CA TRP A 92 1.01 5.47 -16.88
C TRP A 92 1.76 6.72 -17.33
N LYS A 93 1.53 7.88 -16.71
CA LYS A 93 2.28 9.12 -17.00
C LYS A 93 3.78 8.97 -16.76
N CYS A 94 4.18 8.31 -15.67
CA CYS A 94 5.60 8.04 -15.41
C CYS A 94 6.20 7.15 -16.50
N LYS A 95 5.48 6.14 -16.96
CA LYS A 95 5.92 5.29 -18.07
C LYS A 95 6.08 6.09 -19.37
N GLU A 96 5.08 6.91 -19.72
CA GLU A 96 5.12 7.79 -20.89
C GLU A 96 6.37 8.69 -20.88
N LEU A 97 6.70 9.29 -19.73
CA LEU A 97 7.89 10.13 -19.58
C LEU A 97 9.19 9.35 -19.77
N VAL A 98 9.27 8.14 -19.24
CA VAL A 98 10.45 7.27 -19.41
C VAL A 98 10.62 6.90 -20.89
N ASP A 99 9.55 6.51 -21.56
CA ASP A 99 9.56 6.17 -22.99
C ASP A 99 10.00 7.38 -23.83
N LEU A 100 9.50 8.58 -23.52
CA LEU A 100 9.88 9.82 -24.19
C LEU A 100 11.39 10.10 -24.04
N VAL A 101 11.91 10.02 -22.81
CA VAL A 101 13.35 10.21 -22.55
C VAL A 101 14.21 9.18 -23.29
N ALA A 102 13.75 7.94 -23.38
CA ALA A 102 14.44 6.90 -24.14
C ALA A 102 14.53 7.25 -25.64
N ILE A 103 13.43 7.72 -26.24
CA ILE A 103 13.40 8.16 -27.65
C ILE A 103 14.37 9.33 -27.89
N TYR A 104 14.36 10.35 -27.03
CA TYR A 104 15.29 11.48 -27.15
C TYR A 104 16.75 11.05 -27.03
N ASN A 105 17.05 10.12 -26.13
CA ASN A 105 18.40 9.58 -25.98
C ASN A 105 18.86 8.81 -27.22
N GLN A 106 17.99 7.99 -27.82
CA GLN A 106 18.29 7.26 -29.04
C GLN A 106 18.58 8.23 -30.19
N LYS A 107 17.72 9.24 -30.39
CA LYS A 107 17.92 10.25 -31.43
C LYS A 107 19.24 11.01 -31.26
N LYS A 108 19.60 11.33 -30.02
CA LYS A 108 20.88 11.98 -29.71
C LYS A 108 22.07 11.10 -30.06
N GLU A 109 22.00 9.80 -29.79
CA GLU A 109 23.07 8.85 -30.15
C GLU A 109 23.22 8.70 -31.67
N GLU A 110 22.12 8.72 -32.41
CA GLU A 110 22.12 8.72 -33.88
C GLU A 110 22.74 10.01 -34.45
N GLU A 111 22.45 11.16 -33.84
CA GLU A 111 23.07 12.45 -34.21
C GLU A 111 24.59 12.45 -33.91
N GLU A 112 25.00 12.00 -32.73
CA GLU A 112 26.43 11.87 -32.35
C GLU A 112 27.17 10.87 -33.26
N ALA A 113 26.55 9.74 -33.60
CA ALA A 113 27.14 8.75 -34.52
C ALA A 113 27.35 9.33 -35.93
N ASN A 114 26.38 10.08 -36.44
CA ASN A 114 26.49 10.76 -37.74
C ASN A 114 27.53 11.88 -37.75
N GLU A 115 27.73 12.58 -36.62
CA GLU A 115 28.77 13.60 -36.48
C GLU A 115 30.17 12.96 -36.43
N ASN A 116 30.31 11.81 -35.76
CA ASN A 116 31.57 11.07 -35.70
C ASN A 116 32.03 10.55 -37.07
N ASP A 117 31.10 10.20 -37.96
CA ASP A 117 31.44 9.72 -39.30
C ASP A 117 31.92 10.84 -40.24
N LYS A 118 31.53 12.10 -39.96
CA LYS A 118 31.95 13.30 -40.69
C LYS A 118 33.32 13.84 -40.27
N ARG A 119 33.99 13.21 -39.30
CA ARG A 119 35.29 13.67 -38.80
C ARG A 119 36.36 13.56 -39.89
N PRO A 120 37.21 14.60 -40.07
CA PRO A 120 38.23 14.59 -41.11
C PRO A 120 39.21 13.43 -40.91
N MET A 121 39.55 12.77 -42.01
CA MET A 121 40.53 11.69 -42.03
C MET A 121 41.87 12.19 -42.55
N LEU A 122 42.95 11.77 -41.90
CA LEU A 122 44.31 11.97 -42.39
C LEU A 122 44.95 10.60 -42.60
N PHE A 123 45.38 10.31 -43.83
CA PHE A 123 45.88 8.99 -44.24
C PHE A 123 44.92 7.82 -43.90
N GLY A 124 43.60 8.05 -44.02
CA GLY A 124 42.58 7.03 -43.72
C GLY A 124 42.34 6.77 -42.23
N VAL A 125 42.97 7.55 -41.33
CA VAL A 125 42.77 7.47 -39.88
C VAL A 125 41.87 8.62 -39.44
N ARG A 126 40.83 8.32 -38.65
CA ARG A 126 39.90 9.31 -38.09
C ARG A 126 40.60 10.15 -37.02
N LEU A 127 40.58 11.48 -37.14
CA LEU A 127 41.18 12.36 -36.14
C LEU A 127 40.25 12.57 -34.94
N ASP A 128 40.77 12.37 -33.72
CA ASP A 128 40.06 12.70 -32.47
C ASP A 128 40.34 14.16 -32.07
N VAL A 129 39.36 15.05 -32.25
CA VAL A 129 39.41 16.39 -31.67
C VAL A 129 39.05 16.28 -30.19
N GLN A 130 40.06 16.41 -29.34
CA GLN A 130 39.91 16.34 -27.89
C GLN A 130 39.35 17.66 -27.35
N GLN A 131 38.07 17.96 -27.60
CA GLN A 131 37.41 19.16 -27.07
C GLN A 131 36.21 18.76 -26.20
N GLY A 132 36.31 19.00 -24.89
CA GLY A 132 35.17 19.18 -23.97
C GLY A 132 34.32 17.97 -23.55
N ASP A 133 34.26 16.88 -24.31
CA ASP A 133 33.23 15.83 -24.14
C ASP A 133 33.27 15.01 -22.84
N ARG A 134 34.37 15.05 -22.08
CA ARG A 134 34.48 14.28 -20.83
C ARG A 134 33.56 14.78 -19.72
N ARG A 135 33.01 16.00 -19.82
CA ARG A 135 32.15 16.58 -18.78
C ARG A 135 30.69 16.14 -18.89
N ILE A 136 30.18 15.90 -20.11
CA ILE A 136 28.80 15.48 -20.36
C ILE A 136 28.60 13.99 -20.02
N LYS A 137 29.61 13.15 -20.29
CA LYS A 137 29.55 11.70 -20.05
C LYS A 137 29.42 11.33 -18.56
N ARG A 138 30.01 12.12 -17.65
CA ARG A 138 29.89 11.90 -16.19
C ARG A 138 28.48 12.17 -15.67
N ASN A 139 27.85 13.26 -16.12
CA ASN A 139 26.49 13.62 -15.73
C ASN A 139 25.46 12.59 -16.26
N ARG A 140 25.71 11.99 -17.44
CA ARG A 140 24.84 10.96 -18.04
C ARG A 140 24.81 9.65 -17.24
N ALA A 141 25.96 9.21 -16.71
CA ALA A 141 26.04 8.01 -15.87
C ALA A 141 25.28 8.19 -14.55
N GLU A 142 25.44 9.36 -13.92
CA GLU A 142 24.75 9.71 -12.67
C GLU A 142 23.22 9.76 -12.83
N ILE A 143 22.71 10.30 -13.95
CA ILE A 143 21.25 10.36 -14.21
C ILE A 143 20.66 8.96 -14.43
N GLY A 144 21.35 8.07 -15.15
CA GLY A 144 20.88 6.70 -15.41
C GLY A 144 20.84 5.84 -14.15
N GLU A 145 21.84 5.99 -13.28
CA GLU A 145 21.90 5.27 -12.00
C GLU A 145 20.78 5.72 -11.05
N ASN A 146 20.53 7.04 -10.97
CA ASN A 146 19.46 7.61 -10.16
C ASN A 146 18.06 7.18 -10.64
N ALA A 147 17.83 7.12 -11.95
CA ALA A 147 16.56 6.65 -12.52
C ALA A 147 16.30 5.15 -12.22
N SER A 148 17.35 4.32 -12.30
CA SER A 148 17.28 2.89 -11.98
C SER A 148 16.95 2.64 -10.51
N ILE A 149 17.58 3.40 -9.60
CA ILE A 149 17.33 3.32 -8.16
C ILE A 149 15.88 3.70 -7.83
N LEU A 150 15.35 4.79 -8.39
CA LEU A 150 13.97 5.25 -8.14
C LEU A 150 12.91 4.23 -8.62
N LEU A 151 13.15 3.58 -9.75
CA LEU A 151 12.25 2.55 -10.28
C LEU A 151 12.28 1.27 -9.43
N SER A 152 13.47 0.86 -8.94
CA SER A 152 13.62 -0.33 -8.10
C SER A 152 12.95 -0.21 -6.72
N GLN A 153 12.85 1.01 -6.20
CA GLN A 153 12.24 1.27 -4.88
C GLN A 153 10.71 1.37 -4.92
N SER A 154 10.12 1.54 -6.11
CA SER A 154 8.66 1.64 -6.26
C SER A 154 7.95 0.28 -6.37
N CYS A 155 8.70 -0.82 -6.35
CA CYS A 155 8.19 -2.20 -6.38
C CYS A 155 8.31 -2.89 -5.01
N LYS A 156 7.67 -2.37 -3.95
CA LYS A 156 7.39 -3.11 -2.71
C LYS A 156 6.05 -2.70 -2.13
#